data_AF-A0A7S4SP88-F1
#
_entry.id   AF-A0A7S4SP88-F1
#
_cell.length_a   1.000
_cell.length_b   1.000
_cell.length_c   1.000
_cell.angle_alpha   90.00
_cell.angle_beta   90.00
_cell.angle_gamma   90.00
#
_symmetry.space_group_name_H-M   'P 1'
#
loop_
_entity.id
_entity.type
_entity.pdbx_description
1 polymer ?
#
loop_
_entity_poly.entity_id
_entity_poly.type
_entity_poly.pdbx_seq_one_letter_code
_entity_poly.pdbx_strand_id
1 'polypeptide(L)'
;MLYAHTFASTLACTAVPDDEPRKYQNRGWTLFEVCVTSAKPDAFLKVLFFDENFDPEEETSTGEAFLFKYLSGRRPPCSPARFEELMESRRREVAKLPAPHNRLFTNNKDQPRLHQKYAEILGDLRGVSQLQFVCCGWRAADVRELLGVLPSFPRLRVLNLNGNSLGDEGAEALAAG
;
A
#
# COMPACT_ATOMS: atom_id res chain seq x y z
N MET A 1 -3.14 -5.28 16.08
CA MET A 1 -3.35 -3.88 15.65
C MET A 1 -4.46 -3.80 14.59
N LEU A 2 -5.43 -2.87 14.69
CA LEU A 2 -6.68 -2.89 13.91
C LEU A 2 -6.51 -2.79 12.38
N TYR A 3 -5.54 -2.02 11.88
CA TYR A 3 -5.39 -1.69 10.45
C TYR A 3 -5.04 -2.90 9.54
N ALA A 4 -4.19 -3.82 10.01
CA ALA A 4 -3.76 -4.99 9.24
C ALA A 4 -4.54 -6.27 9.60
N HIS A 5 -5.60 -6.19 10.40
CA HIS A 5 -6.29 -7.38 10.89
C HIS A 5 -7.10 -8.08 9.80
N THR A 6 -7.07 -9.42 9.74
CA THR A 6 -7.76 -10.22 8.71
C THR A 6 -9.28 -9.98 8.61
N PHE A 7 -9.94 -9.65 9.73
CA PHE A 7 -11.39 -9.41 9.77
C PHE A 7 -11.80 -7.94 9.58
N ALA A 8 -10.85 -7.05 9.29
CA ALA A 8 -11.17 -5.65 8.98
C ALA A 8 -11.13 -5.42 7.47
N SER A 9 -11.97 -4.52 6.96
CA SER A 9 -11.82 -3.95 5.63
C SER A 9 -11.18 -2.57 5.71
N THR A 10 -10.47 -2.18 4.66
CA THR A 10 -9.83 -0.88 4.51
C THR A 10 -10.38 -0.19 3.28
N LEU A 11 -10.90 1.02 3.49
CA LEU A 11 -11.26 1.95 2.43
C LEU A 11 -10.19 3.05 2.44
N ALA A 12 -9.30 3.04 1.45
CA ALA A 12 -8.23 4.01 1.30
C ALA A 12 -8.70 5.16 0.41
N CYS A 13 -9.26 6.20 1.03
CA CYS A 13 -9.65 7.42 0.33
C CYS A 13 -8.42 8.34 0.19
N THR A 14 -7.85 8.39 -1.01
CA THR A 14 -6.62 9.12 -1.31
C THR A 14 -6.86 10.41 -2.09
N ALA A 15 -8.08 10.65 -2.56
CA ALA A 15 -8.49 11.90 -3.18
C ALA A 15 -8.26 13.10 -2.24
N VAL A 16 -7.78 14.21 -2.80
CA VAL A 16 -7.57 15.48 -2.09
C VAL A 16 -8.02 16.61 -3.01
N PRO A 17 -8.73 17.65 -2.52
CA PRO A 17 -9.20 18.77 -3.34
C PRO A 17 -8.11 19.37 -4.22
N ASP A 18 -8.47 19.82 -5.42
CA ASP A 18 -7.54 20.33 -6.42
C ASP A 18 -6.69 21.49 -5.90
N ASP A 19 -7.30 22.38 -5.12
CA ASP A 19 -6.71 23.57 -4.53
C ASP A 19 -5.78 23.27 -3.34
N GLU A 20 -5.82 22.08 -2.73
CA GLU A 20 -4.90 21.69 -1.66
C GLU A 20 -3.54 21.28 -2.24
N PRO A 21 -2.46 22.06 -1.96
CA PRO A 21 -1.13 21.78 -2.51
C PRO A 21 -0.52 20.50 -1.95
N ARG A 22 -0.85 20.12 -0.70
CA ARG A 22 -0.31 18.93 -0.05
C ARG A 22 -1.25 17.73 -0.23
N LYS A 23 -1.06 17.02 -1.33
CA LYS A 23 -1.82 15.81 -1.70
C LYS A 23 -1.57 14.64 -0.73
N TYR A 24 -2.35 13.58 -0.86
CA TYR A 24 -2.30 12.42 0.04
C TYR A 24 -0.90 11.80 0.10
N GLN A 25 -0.25 11.68 -1.05
CA GLN A 25 1.12 11.18 -1.22
C GLN A 25 2.22 12.12 -0.67
N ASN A 26 1.86 13.29 -0.16
CA ASN A 26 2.79 14.26 0.43
C ASN A 26 2.75 14.27 1.97
N ARG A 27 2.11 13.27 2.60
CA ARG A 27 1.91 13.22 4.05
C ARG A 27 2.60 12.00 4.67
N GLY A 28 3.16 12.13 5.86
CA GLY A 28 3.91 11.03 6.49
C GLY A 28 3.01 9.89 6.97
N TRP A 29 1.93 10.20 7.69
CA TRP A 29 0.96 9.20 8.18
C TRP A 29 0.34 8.37 7.05
N THR A 30 0.05 8.99 5.92
CA THR A 30 -0.56 8.29 4.77
C THR A 30 0.39 7.28 4.12
N LEU A 31 1.71 7.49 4.21
CA LEU A 31 2.67 6.48 3.75
C LEU A 31 2.57 5.24 4.65
N PHE A 32 2.57 5.45 5.96
CA PHE A 32 2.41 4.40 6.96
C PHE A 32 1.12 3.61 6.72
N GLU A 33 -0.02 4.30 6.59
CA GLU A 33 -1.33 3.68 6.36
C GLU A 33 -1.29 2.76 5.13
N VAL A 34 -0.85 3.29 3.98
CA VAL A 34 -0.81 2.49 2.76
C VAL A 34 0.18 1.33 2.86
N CYS A 35 1.34 1.49 3.48
CA CYS A 35 2.30 0.39 3.65
C CYS A 35 1.74 -0.73 4.55
N VAL A 36 1.00 -0.38 5.60
CA VAL A 36 0.32 -1.35 6.48
C VAL A 36 -0.82 -2.04 5.73
N THR A 37 -1.64 -1.28 5.01
CA THR A 37 -2.71 -1.80 4.16
C THR A 37 -2.18 -2.74 3.07
N SER A 38 -1.02 -2.42 2.50
CA SER A 38 -0.36 -3.24 1.47
C SER A 38 0.10 -4.59 2.00
N ALA A 39 0.54 -4.64 3.27
CA ALA A 39 0.96 -5.85 3.97
C ALA A 39 -0.19 -6.66 4.58
N LYS A 40 -1.45 -6.21 4.42
CA LYS A 40 -2.61 -6.87 5.03
C LYS A 40 -2.76 -8.31 4.52
N PRO A 41 -2.88 -9.30 5.42
CA PRO A 41 -3.20 -10.68 5.06
C PRO A 41 -4.67 -10.81 4.66
N ASP A 42 -4.95 -11.77 3.78
CA ASP A 42 -6.32 -12.10 3.33
C ASP A 42 -7.12 -10.86 2.91
N ALA A 43 -6.49 -10.06 2.04
CA ALA A 43 -6.94 -8.73 1.64
C ALA A 43 -7.90 -8.73 0.43
N PHE A 44 -8.19 -9.88 -0.17
CA PHE A 44 -9.10 -9.96 -1.31
C PHE A 44 -10.48 -9.42 -0.95
N LEU A 45 -10.98 -8.46 -1.74
CA LEU A 45 -12.24 -7.73 -1.50
C LEU A 45 -12.33 -6.98 -0.16
N LYS A 46 -11.19 -6.77 0.52
CA LYS A 46 -11.11 -6.06 1.81
C LYS A 46 -10.27 -4.80 1.76
N VAL A 47 -9.63 -4.50 0.63
CA VAL A 47 -8.85 -3.28 0.47
C VAL A 47 -9.32 -2.61 -0.81
N LEU A 48 -9.97 -1.46 -0.65
CA LEU A 48 -10.47 -0.66 -1.76
C LEU A 48 -9.77 0.70 -1.76
N PHE A 49 -9.35 1.18 -2.93
CA PHE A 49 -8.72 2.48 -3.10
C PHE A 49 -9.67 3.40 -3.86
N PHE A 50 -9.86 4.62 -3.35
CA PHE A 50 -10.66 5.67 -3.96
C PHE A 50 -9.77 6.90 -4.13
N ASP A 51 -9.30 7.12 -5.35
CA ASP A 51 -8.43 8.24 -5.72
C ASP A 51 -9.24 9.42 -6.29
N GLU A 52 -8.55 10.43 -6.83
CA GLU A 52 -9.20 11.59 -7.47
C GLU A 52 -10.15 11.25 -8.62
N ASN A 53 -10.12 10.04 -9.18
CA ASN A 53 -11.02 9.62 -10.25
C ASN A 53 -12.32 8.99 -9.74
N PHE A 54 -12.46 8.79 -8.43
CA PHE A 54 -13.71 8.29 -7.85
C PHE A 54 -14.71 9.43 -7.68
N ASP A 55 -15.78 9.37 -8.48
CA ASP A 55 -16.97 10.20 -8.32
C ASP A 55 -18.16 9.32 -7.92
N PRO A 56 -18.73 9.47 -6.71
CA PRO A 56 -19.85 8.67 -6.26
C PRO A 56 -21.15 8.95 -7.04
N GLU A 57 -21.31 10.12 -7.66
CA GLU A 57 -22.52 10.49 -8.41
C GLU A 57 -22.51 9.92 -9.84
N GLU A 58 -21.31 9.76 -10.42
CA GLU A 58 -21.12 9.17 -11.75
C GLU A 58 -20.83 7.65 -11.72
N GLU A 59 -20.72 7.06 -10.52
CA GLU A 59 -20.47 5.63 -10.38
C GLU A 59 -21.72 4.80 -10.70
N THR A 60 -21.60 3.93 -11.70
CA THR A 60 -22.68 3.06 -12.17
C THR A 60 -22.45 1.58 -11.85
N SER A 61 -21.23 1.21 -11.45
CA SER A 61 -20.88 -0.16 -11.09
C SER A 61 -21.49 -0.52 -9.74
N THR A 62 -22.01 -1.74 -9.62
CA THR A 62 -22.58 -2.26 -8.36
C THR A 62 -22.02 -3.65 -8.03
N GLY A 63 -22.21 -4.10 -6.79
CA GLY A 63 -21.82 -5.44 -6.33
C GLY A 63 -20.34 -5.75 -6.57
N GLU A 64 -20.05 -6.94 -7.13
CA GLU A 64 -18.67 -7.37 -7.39
C GLU A 64 -17.96 -6.47 -8.41
N ALA A 65 -18.66 -5.98 -9.43
CA ALA A 65 -18.06 -5.10 -10.44
C ALA A 65 -17.51 -3.81 -9.79
N PHE A 66 -18.26 -3.23 -8.84
CA PHE A 66 -17.79 -2.11 -8.04
C PHE A 66 -16.55 -2.47 -7.23
N LEU A 67 -16.56 -3.60 -6.52
CA LEU A 67 -15.42 -4.01 -5.71
C LEU A 67 -14.16 -4.21 -6.57
N PHE A 68 -14.25 -4.97 -7.68
CA PHE A 68 -13.13 -5.23 -8.58
C PHE A 68 -12.54 -3.95 -9.19
N LYS A 69 -13.39 -2.97 -9.53
CA LYS A 69 -12.96 -1.66 -10.05
C LYS A 69 -12.01 -0.94 -9.09
N TYR A 70 -12.23 -1.07 -7.77
CA TYR A 70 -11.47 -0.36 -6.74
C TYR A 70 -10.46 -1.23 -5.98
N LEU A 71 -10.16 -2.45 -6.45
CA LEU A 71 -9.05 -3.27 -5.92
C LEU A 71 -7.66 -2.79 -6.40
N SER A 72 -7.61 -2.06 -7.52
CA SER A 72 -6.37 -1.54 -8.08
C SER A 72 -5.76 -0.45 -7.20
N GLY A 73 -4.43 -0.36 -7.14
CA GLY A 73 -3.72 0.70 -6.40
C GLY A 73 -3.07 0.24 -5.10
N ARG A 74 -3.35 -0.99 -4.65
CA ARG A 74 -2.53 -1.62 -3.61
C ARG A 74 -1.14 -1.88 -4.15
N ARG A 75 -0.12 -1.46 -3.40
CA ARG A 75 1.29 -1.67 -3.73
C ARG A 75 1.80 -2.97 -3.10
N PRO A 76 2.96 -3.48 -3.55
CA PRO A 76 3.68 -4.50 -2.80
C PRO A 76 3.96 -4.04 -1.36
N PRO A 77 3.92 -4.94 -0.36
CA PRO A 77 4.48 -4.65 0.96
C PRO A 77 5.97 -4.34 0.82
N CYS A 78 6.51 -3.56 1.76
CA CYS A 78 7.91 -3.17 1.73
C CYS A 78 8.62 -3.55 3.03
N SER A 79 9.95 -3.70 3.00
CA SER A 79 10.73 -3.90 4.22
C SER A 79 10.75 -2.63 5.09
N PRO A 80 11.14 -2.71 6.38
CA PRO A 80 11.32 -1.52 7.21
C PRO A 80 12.35 -0.53 6.63
N ALA A 81 13.44 -1.04 6.02
CA ALA A 81 14.43 -0.22 5.33
C ALA A 81 13.82 0.51 4.12
N ARG A 82 13.05 -0.21 3.29
CA ARG A 82 12.35 0.40 2.15
C ARG A 82 11.31 1.42 2.60
N PHE A 83 10.60 1.18 3.70
CA PHE A 83 9.68 2.14 4.28
C PHE A 83 10.40 3.45 4.68
N GLU A 84 11.61 3.36 5.23
CA GLU A 84 12.44 4.51 5.55
C GLU A 84 12.90 5.28 4.31
N GLU A 85 13.32 4.58 3.26
CA GLU A 85 13.65 5.20 1.96
C GLU A 85 12.45 5.95 1.37
N LEU A 86 11.26 5.36 1.43
CA LEU A 86 10.02 5.99 0.95
C LEU A 86 9.67 7.23 1.77
N MET A 87 9.88 7.20 3.10
CA MET A 87 9.71 8.36 3.97
C MET A 87 10.67 9.50 3.60
N GLU A 88 11.94 9.19 3.33
CA GLU A 88 12.94 10.19 2.91
C GLU A 88 12.65 10.74 1.51
N SER A 89 12.26 9.89 0.57
CA SER A 89 11.80 10.34 -0.74
C SER A 89 10.63 11.31 -0.61
N ARG A 90 9.63 10.98 0.22
CA ARG A 90 8.48 11.84 0.45
C ARG A 90 8.87 13.15 1.15
N ARG A 91 9.81 13.13 2.10
CA ARG A 91 10.36 14.33 2.74
C ARG A 91 10.96 15.29 1.71
N ARG A 92 11.79 14.77 0.80
CA ARG A 92 12.42 15.56 -0.27
C ARG A 92 11.40 16.20 -1.21
N GLU A 93 10.36 15.46 -1.60
CA GLU A 93 9.30 16.01 -2.45
C GLU A 93 8.47 17.07 -1.73
N VAL A 94 8.10 16.81 -0.48
CA VAL A 94 7.30 17.74 0.33
C VAL A 94 8.05 19.04 0.60
N ALA A 95 9.38 18.99 0.80
CA ALA A 95 10.20 20.18 1.04
C ALA A 95 10.16 21.20 -0.12
N LYS A 96 9.77 20.79 -1.33
CA LYS A 96 9.62 21.67 -2.51
C LYS A 96 8.34 22.50 -2.48
N LEU A 97 7.36 22.13 -1.66
CA LEU A 97 6.08 22.85 -1.57
C LEU A 97 6.26 24.17 -0.80
N PRO A 98 5.36 25.16 -0.98
CA PRO A 98 5.37 26.38 -0.17
C PRO A 98 4.97 26.08 1.28
N ALA A 99 5.43 26.90 2.23
CA ALA A 99 4.89 26.88 3.58
C ALA A 99 3.39 27.25 3.57
N PRO A 100 2.54 26.63 4.42
CA PRO A 100 2.86 25.65 5.46
C PRO A 100 2.84 24.17 5.00
N HIS A 101 2.69 23.92 3.69
CA HIS A 101 2.53 22.59 3.07
C HIS A 101 3.84 21.80 2.94
N ASN A 102 4.98 22.45 3.19
CA ASN A 102 6.32 21.88 3.09
C ASN A 102 6.76 20.95 4.23
N ARG A 103 5.79 20.42 5.00
CA ARG A 103 6.03 19.58 6.17
C ARG A 103 5.42 18.19 5.98
N LEU A 104 6.27 17.17 6.11
CA LEU A 104 5.87 15.76 6.02
C LEU A 104 4.91 15.39 7.16
N PHE A 105 5.16 15.90 8.35
CA PHE A 105 4.31 15.73 9.53
C PHE A 105 3.86 17.09 10.04
N THR A 106 2.62 17.16 10.52
CA THR A 106 2.15 18.31 11.29
C THR A 106 2.78 18.33 12.69
N ASN A 107 3.14 17.17 13.23
CA ASN A 107 3.85 16.99 14.50
C ASN A 107 5.16 16.20 14.30
N ASN A 108 6.30 16.83 14.59
CA ASN A 108 7.63 16.23 14.37
C ASN A 108 7.93 15.00 15.25
N LYS A 109 7.16 14.76 16.32
CA LYS A 109 7.32 13.58 17.18
C LYS A 109 6.78 12.28 16.56
N ASP A 110 6.03 12.37 15.47
CA ASP A 110 5.36 11.21 14.87
C ASP A 110 6.32 10.31 14.10
N GLN A 111 7.39 10.87 13.52
CA GLN A 111 8.26 10.09 12.64
C GLN A 111 8.91 8.88 13.33
N PRO A 112 9.66 9.03 14.44
CA PRO A 112 10.31 7.87 15.07
C PRO A 112 9.30 6.79 15.49
N ARG A 113 8.10 7.23 15.92
CA ARG A 113 7.00 6.34 16.33
C ARG A 113 6.48 5.51 15.17
N LEU A 114 6.44 6.05 13.95
CA LEU A 114 5.96 5.32 12.77
C LEU A 114 6.93 4.25 12.29
N HIS A 115 8.24 4.51 12.32
CA HIS A 115 9.25 3.51 11.95
C HIS A 115 9.16 2.29 12.88
N GLN A 116 9.14 2.53 14.20
CA GLN A 116 8.98 1.47 15.18
C GLN A 116 7.67 0.71 14.98
N LYS A 117 6.55 1.44 14.88
CA LYS A 117 5.23 0.83 14.71
C LYS A 117 5.14 0.00 13.43
N TYR A 118 5.73 0.45 12.32
CA TYR A 118 5.75 -0.30 11.07
C TYR A 118 6.52 -1.63 11.19
N ALA A 119 7.70 -1.58 11.83
CA ALA A 119 8.50 -2.77 12.08
C ALA A 119 7.78 -3.79 12.99
N GLU A 120 7.09 -3.32 14.03
CA GLU A 120 6.26 -4.16 14.91
C GLU A 120 5.15 -4.87 14.13
N ILE A 121 4.44 -4.16 13.25
CA ILE A 121 3.37 -4.74 12.41
C ILE A 121 3.92 -5.81 11.48
N LEU A 122 5.02 -5.54 10.78
CA LEU A 122 5.65 -6.57 9.94
C LEU A 122 6.11 -7.78 10.77
N GLY A 123 6.57 -7.54 12.01
CA GLY A 123 6.86 -8.59 12.98
C GLY A 123 5.64 -9.47 13.29
N ASP A 124 4.48 -8.86 13.55
CA ASP A 124 3.21 -9.57 13.79
C ASP A 124 2.77 -10.39 12.56
N LEU A 125 3.10 -9.91 11.35
CA LEU A 125 2.74 -10.58 10.10
C LEU A 125 3.63 -11.78 9.74
N ARG A 126 4.70 -12.06 10.49
CA ARG A 126 5.55 -13.24 10.27
C ARG A 126 4.79 -14.57 10.37
N GLY A 127 3.66 -14.56 11.08
CA GLY A 127 2.77 -15.72 11.24
C GLY A 127 1.86 -16.00 10.05
N VAL A 128 1.78 -15.09 9.08
CA VAL A 128 0.86 -15.18 7.93
C VAL A 128 1.24 -16.32 7.01
N SER A 129 0.24 -17.14 6.65
CA SER A 129 0.39 -18.24 5.70
C SER A 129 -0.15 -17.94 4.30
N GLN A 130 -0.87 -16.83 4.14
CA GLN A 130 -1.48 -16.46 2.85
C GLN A 130 -1.37 -14.95 2.58
N LEU A 131 -0.88 -14.61 1.40
CA LEU A 131 -0.91 -13.26 0.86
C LEU A 131 -1.70 -13.26 -0.45
N GLN A 132 -2.60 -12.28 -0.58
CA GLN A 132 -3.47 -12.13 -1.74
C GLN A 132 -3.30 -10.73 -2.31
N PHE A 133 -2.95 -10.62 -3.59
CA PHE A 133 -2.80 -9.39 -4.36
C PHE A 133 -3.56 -9.50 -5.68
N VAL A 134 -4.86 -9.80 -5.59
CA VAL A 134 -5.71 -10.03 -6.76
C VAL A 134 -6.13 -8.70 -7.38
N CYS A 135 -6.04 -8.58 -8.71
CA CYS A 135 -6.46 -7.40 -9.47
C CYS A 135 -5.84 -6.08 -8.98
N CYS A 136 -4.60 -6.11 -8.49
CA CYS A 136 -3.92 -4.91 -8.00
C CYS A 136 -3.35 -4.03 -9.13
N GLY A 137 -3.39 -4.50 -10.38
CA GLY A 137 -2.82 -3.81 -11.54
C GLY A 137 -1.29 -3.96 -11.65
N TRP A 138 -0.72 -4.95 -10.96
CA TRP A 138 0.72 -5.13 -10.87
C TRP A 138 1.36 -5.54 -12.20
N ARG A 139 2.62 -5.13 -12.36
CA ARG A 139 3.52 -5.49 -13.44
C ARG A 139 4.78 -6.16 -12.87
N ALA A 140 5.73 -6.50 -13.75
CA ALA A 140 6.98 -7.14 -13.35
C ALA A 140 7.79 -6.37 -12.28
N ALA A 141 7.73 -5.03 -12.26
CA ALA A 141 8.43 -4.23 -11.24
C ALA A 141 7.87 -4.48 -9.83
N ASP A 142 6.54 -4.55 -9.69
CA ASP A 142 5.86 -4.79 -8.42
C ASP A 142 6.18 -6.19 -7.86
N VAL A 143 6.27 -7.18 -8.75
CA VAL A 143 6.69 -8.55 -8.37
C VAL A 143 8.09 -8.53 -7.76
N ARG A 144 9.05 -7.82 -8.36
CA ARG A 144 10.41 -7.73 -7.82
C ARG A 144 10.44 -7.07 -6.44
N GLU A 145 9.63 -6.04 -6.23
CA GLU A 145 9.48 -5.43 -4.90
C GLU A 145 8.89 -6.42 -3.89
N LEU A 146 7.86 -7.18 -4.29
CA LEU A 146 7.28 -8.23 -3.44
C LEU A 146 8.33 -9.29 -3.06
N LEU A 147 9.08 -9.82 -4.03
CA LEU A 147 10.10 -10.84 -3.81
C LEU A 147 11.14 -10.39 -2.77
N GLY A 148 11.54 -9.11 -2.81
CA GLY A 148 12.46 -8.54 -1.84
C GLY A 148 11.96 -8.55 -0.39
N VAL A 149 10.65 -8.64 -0.15
CA VAL A 149 10.06 -8.67 1.20
C VAL A 149 9.51 -10.04 1.60
N LEU A 150 9.32 -10.99 0.67
CA LEU A 150 8.85 -12.35 0.96
C LEU A 150 9.62 -13.06 2.09
N PRO A 151 10.94 -12.90 2.26
CA PRO A 151 11.66 -13.50 3.40
C PRO A 151 11.13 -13.07 4.79
N SER A 152 10.40 -11.96 4.87
CA SER A 152 9.73 -11.50 6.10
C SER A 152 8.51 -12.35 6.46
N PHE A 153 8.04 -13.23 5.59
CA PHE A 153 6.86 -14.08 5.76
C PHE A 153 7.24 -15.57 5.77
N PRO A 154 7.98 -16.06 6.79
CA PRO A 154 8.54 -17.42 6.80
C PRO A 154 7.48 -18.54 6.83
N ARG A 155 6.24 -18.22 7.21
CA ARG A 155 5.12 -19.16 7.24
C ARG A 155 4.25 -19.12 6.00
N LEU A 156 4.58 -18.30 5.00
CA LEU A 156 3.81 -18.18 3.75
C LEU A 156 3.74 -19.54 3.05
N ARG A 157 2.53 -19.88 2.57
CA ARG A 157 2.22 -21.11 1.81
C ARG A 157 1.42 -20.80 0.55
N VAL A 158 0.64 -19.72 0.57
CA VAL A 158 -0.19 -19.30 -0.57
C VAL A 158 0.16 -17.87 -0.93
N LEU A 159 0.56 -17.67 -2.19
CA LEU A 159 0.70 -16.35 -2.80
C LEU A 159 -0.24 -16.29 -4.01
N ASN A 160 -1.26 -15.42 -3.94
CA ASN A 160 -2.21 -15.25 -5.03
C ASN A 160 -1.99 -13.91 -5.73
N LEU A 161 -1.58 -13.95 -7.00
CA LEU A 161 -1.34 -12.78 -7.86
C LEU A 161 -2.31 -12.72 -9.07
N ASN A 162 -3.46 -13.39 -8.98
CA ASN A 162 -4.41 -13.47 -10.10
C ASN A 162 -4.92 -12.08 -10.54
N GLY A 163 -5.22 -11.90 -11.82
CA GLY A 163 -5.77 -10.67 -12.36
C GLY A 163 -4.78 -9.50 -12.43
N ASN A 164 -3.47 -9.76 -12.37
CA ASN A 164 -2.43 -8.77 -12.63
C ASN A 164 -1.86 -8.87 -14.04
N SER A 165 -1.17 -7.82 -14.49
CA SER A 165 -0.57 -7.71 -15.83
C SER A 165 0.94 -7.96 -15.76
N LEU A 166 1.31 -9.15 -15.27
CA LEU A 166 2.71 -9.45 -14.97
C LEU A 166 3.60 -9.57 -16.21
N GLY A 167 3.04 -10.10 -17.31
CA GLY A 167 3.80 -10.42 -18.52
C GLY A 167 4.83 -11.52 -18.31
N ASP A 168 5.63 -11.79 -19.36
CA ASP A 168 6.68 -12.79 -19.32
C ASP A 168 7.77 -12.39 -18.31
N GLU A 169 8.13 -11.10 -18.25
CA GLU A 169 9.15 -10.62 -17.31
C GLU A 169 8.73 -10.79 -15.84
N GLY A 170 7.43 -10.71 -15.56
CA GLY A 170 6.90 -10.95 -14.22
C GLY A 170 6.91 -12.43 -13.87
N ALA A 171 6.63 -13.31 -14.83
CA ALA A 171 6.72 -14.76 -14.64
C ALA A 171 8.18 -15.21 -14.42
N GLU A 172 9.13 -14.67 -15.18
CA GLU A 172 10.56 -14.92 -15.00
C GLU A 172 11.04 -14.46 -13.63
N ALA A 173 10.62 -13.27 -13.18
CA ALA A 173 10.94 -12.79 -11.84
C ALA A 173 10.45 -13.75 -10.76
N LEU A 174 9.22 -14.27 -10.86
CA LEU A 174 8.68 -15.26 -9.92
C LEU A 174 9.45 -16.58 -9.95
N ALA A 175 9.91 -17.03 -11.12
CA ALA A 175 10.67 -18.27 -11.24
C ALA A 175 12.10 -18.16 -10.66
N ALA A 176 12.65 -16.95 -10.60
CA ALA A 176 13.99 -16.68 -10.11
C ALA A 176 14.08 -16.45 -8.58
N GLY A 177 12.95 -16.17 -7.92
CA GLY A 177 12.86 -15.86 -6.48
C GLY A 177 12.49 -17.05 -5.62
#